data_AF-Q16KA5-F1
#
_entry.id   AF-Q16KA5-F1
#
_cell.length_a   1.000
_cell.length_b   1.000
_cell.length_c   1.000
_cell.angle_alpha   90.00
_cell.angle_beta   90.00
_cell.angle_gamma   90.00
#
_symmetry.space_group_name_H-M   'P 1'
#
loop_
_entity.id
_entity.type
_entity.pdbx_description
1 polymer ?
#
loop_
_entity_poly.entity_id
_entity_poly.type
_entity_poly.pdbx_seq_one_letter_code
_entity_poly.pdbx_strand_id
1 'polypeptide(L)'
;MRPNRLLVSFILVTLSVYAQLSEADVPPEGVPNLAKSKKDRQKSEKLPPCRACTVLVNSFRDGMKRTERSKHDGGDAAWEEERLGSYKTSELRLVEIQEGLCRDVGRGEDQCHLLAEEHEPQIEEWWKEHQTAQPDLHQWLCVEQAQVCCPDGFYGPNCDPCPSCFGNGKCKGNGTRKGNGKCAARRATVGTIATVVGRSTTRHFATRGSCSARGAIRLAPPEVAPERDRMVSELGLFY
;
A
#
# COMPACT_ATOMS: atom_id res chain seq x y z
N MET A 1 44.53 50.74 -43.09
CA MET A 1 43.18 50.27 -43.48
C MET A 1 42.19 50.73 -42.43
N ARG A 2 41.19 51.55 -42.79
CA ARG A 2 40.15 52.01 -41.84
C ARG A 2 39.08 50.91 -41.76
N PRO A 3 38.76 50.38 -40.57
CA PRO A 3 37.75 49.34 -40.46
C PRO A 3 36.40 49.87 -40.95
N ASN A 4 35.71 49.05 -41.74
CA ASN A 4 34.44 49.41 -42.36
C ASN A 4 33.40 49.69 -41.25
N ARG A 5 32.93 50.93 -41.15
CA ARG A 5 32.05 51.39 -40.05
C ARG A 5 30.78 50.55 -39.92
N LEU A 6 30.28 50.03 -41.05
CA LEU A 6 29.15 49.10 -41.08
C LEU A 6 29.49 47.77 -40.41
N LEU A 7 30.66 47.22 -40.69
CA LEU A 7 31.12 45.95 -40.13
C LEU A 7 31.39 46.05 -38.62
N VAL A 8 31.92 47.19 -38.17
CA VAL A 8 32.11 47.47 -36.72
C VAL A 8 30.76 47.59 -36.01
N SER A 9 29.76 48.23 -36.63
CA SER A 9 28.41 48.30 -36.04
C SER A 9 27.73 46.94 -35.98
N PHE A 10 27.85 46.11 -37.01
CA PHE A 10 27.28 44.76 -36.98
C PHE A 10 27.89 43.91 -35.86
N ILE A 11 29.21 43.97 -35.67
CA ILE A 11 29.88 43.24 -34.59
C ILE A 11 29.44 43.74 -33.21
N LEU A 12 29.27 45.05 -33.03
CA LEU A 12 28.80 45.61 -31.76
C LEU A 12 27.35 45.22 -31.45
N VAL A 13 26.48 45.23 -32.47
CA VAL A 13 25.06 44.85 -32.30
C VAL A 13 24.90 43.34 -32.07
N THR A 14 25.70 42.49 -32.73
CA THR A 14 25.64 41.04 -32.49
C THR A 14 26.21 40.68 -31.12
N LEU A 15 27.29 41.32 -30.67
CA LEU A 15 27.81 41.14 -29.31
C LEU A 15 26.82 41.61 -28.24
N SER A 16 26.10 42.72 -28.46
CA SER A 16 25.09 43.18 -27.50
C SER A 16 23.87 42.25 -27.43
N VAL A 17 23.45 41.68 -28.56
CA VAL A 17 22.34 40.69 -28.60
C VAL A 17 22.77 39.37 -27.96
N TYR A 18 24.01 38.92 -28.17
CA TYR A 18 24.55 37.73 -27.50
C TYR A 18 24.67 37.91 -25.97
N ALA A 19 25.01 39.12 -25.50
CA ALA A 19 25.04 39.41 -24.06
C ALA A 19 23.64 39.31 -23.43
N GLN A 20 22.59 39.74 -24.16
CA GLN A 20 21.19 39.68 -23.72
C GLN A 20 20.58 38.26 -23.78
N LEU A 21 21.17 37.34 -24.54
CA LEU A 21 20.70 35.94 -24.62
C LEU A 21 21.35 35.00 -23.60
N SER A 22 22.21 35.51 -22.71
CA SER A 22 22.82 34.73 -21.62
C SER A 22 22.14 34.87 -20.26
N GLU A 23 21.03 35.62 -20.17
CA GLU A 23 20.11 35.54 -19.03
C GLU A 23 19.11 34.40 -19.25
N ALA A 24 19.63 33.19 -19.50
CA ALA A 24 18.90 32.01 -19.11
C ALA A 24 18.90 32.00 -17.59
N ASP A 25 17.71 32.00 -16.99
CA ASP A 25 17.46 31.99 -15.56
C ASP A 25 18.43 31.07 -14.80
N VAL A 26 19.55 31.62 -14.32
CA VAL A 26 20.36 30.99 -13.28
C VAL A 26 19.51 31.09 -12.03
N PRO A 27 18.96 29.97 -11.50
CA PRO A 27 18.18 30.03 -10.27
C PRO A 27 19.10 30.59 -9.18
N PRO A 28 18.67 31.59 -8.39
CA PRO A 28 19.50 32.10 -7.32
C PRO A 28 19.84 30.96 -6.36
N GLU A 29 21.11 30.60 -6.28
CA GLU A 29 21.62 29.76 -5.20
C GLU A 29 21.34 30.48 -3.87
N GLY A 30 20.45 29.89 -3.07
CA GLY A 30 20.20 30.33 -1.71
C GLY A 30 18.95 31.18 -1.50
N VAL A 31 17.77 30.72 -1.91
CA VAL A 31 16.50 31.22 -1.33
C VAL A 31 16.32 30.58 0.06
N PRO A 32 16.36 31.34 1.16
CA PRO A 32 16.07 30.83 2.49
C PRO A 32 14.56 30.61 2.64
N ASN A 33 14.17 29.39 3.04
CA ASN A 33 12.85 28.96 3.54
C ASN A 33 11.65 29.85 3.19
N LEU A 34 11.04 29.61 2.02
CA LEU A 34 9.58 29.75 1.93
C LEU A 34 9.01 28.74 2.94
N ALA A 35 8.33 29.22 3.97
CA ALA A 35 7.62 28.37 4.91
C ALA A 35 6.57 27.55 4.12
N LYS A 36 6.93 26.34 3.69
CA LYS A 36 6.03 25.40 3.00
C LYS A 36 4.73 25.30 3.79
N SER A 37 3.59 25.36 3.09
CA SER A 37 2.29 25.20 3.73
C SER A 37 2.26 23.86 4.46
N LYS A 38 1.45 23.76 5.53
CA LYS A 38 1.20 22.49 6.23
C LYS A 38 0.80 21.38 5.25
N LYS A 39 0.05 21.73 4.19
CA LYS A 39 -0.34 20.82 3.10
C LYS A 39 0.87 20.33 2.31
N ASP A 40 1.75 21.23 1.87
CA ASP A 40 2.95 20.89 1.09
C ASP A 40 3.92 20.01 1.90
N ARG A 41 4.02 20.27 3.21
CA ARG A 41 4.81 19.43 4.12
C ARG A 41 4.21 18.02 4.28
N GLN A 42 2.90 17.88 4.25
CA GLN A 42 2.24 16.57 4.30
C GLN A 42 2.43 15.80 2.99
N LYS A 43 2.29 16.46 1.85
CA LYS A 43 2.53 15.86 0.52
C LYS A 43 3.96 15.33 0.38
N SER A 44 4.95 16.13 0.81
CA SER A 44 6.37 15.78 0.76
C SER A 44 6.87 14.89 1.90
N GLU A 45 5.99 14.46 2.81
CA GLU A 45 6.37 13.58 3.93
C GLU A 45 6.82 12.20 3.43
N LYS A 46 8.01 11.77 3.86
CA LYS A 46 8.53 10.43 3.53
C LYS A 46 7.96 9.37 4.47
N LEU A 47 7.09 8.53 3.92
CA LEU A 47 6.49 7.40 4.60
C LEU A 47 7.46 6.20 4.67
N PRO A 48 7.31 5.30 5.66
CA PRO A 48 8.02 4.03 5.67
C PRO A 48 7.76 3.23 4.38
N PRO A 49 8.74 2.47 3.85
CA PRO A 49 8.64 1.82 2.53
C PRO A 49 7.37 0.99 2.32
N CYS A 50 7.06 0.06 3.23
CA CYS A 50 5.83 -0.74 3.13
C CYS A 50 4.58 0.15 3.10
N ARG A 51 4.52 1.18 3.95
CA ARG A 51 3.37 2.09 3.99
C ARG A 51 3.24 2.89 2.70
N ALA A 52 4.34 3.32 2.10
CA ALA A 52 4.36 4.03 0.84
C ALA A 52 3.83 3.13 -0.31
N CYS A 53 4.32 1.88 -0.39
CA CYS A 53 3.81 0.91 -1.37
C CYS A 53 2.31 0.61 -1.15
N THR A 54 1.87 0.43 0.10
CA THR A 54 0.44 0.27 0.42
C THR A 54 -0.39 1.49 -0.02
N VAL A 55 0.14 2.72 0.07
CA VAL A 55 -0.56 3.92 -0.41
C VAL A 55 -0.72 3.88 -1.93
N LEU A 56 0.33 3.53 -2.67
CA LEU A 56 0.28 3.35 -4.12
C LEU A 56 -0.77 2.31 -4.52
N VAL A 57 -0.71 1.10 -3.95
CA VAL A 57 -1.65 0.02 -4.27
C VAL A 57 -3.09 0.39 -3.92
N ASN A 58 -3.32 1.09 -2.80
CA ASN A 58 -4.65 1.59 -2.48
C ASN A 58 -5.14 2.60 -3.52
N SER A 59 -4.28 3.54 -3.96
CA SER A 59 -4.62 4.49 -5.01
C SER A 59 -4.93 3.79 -6.33
N PHE A 60 -4.19 2.73 -6.67
CA PHE A 60 -4.44 1.94 -7.88
C PHE A 60 -5.78 1.22 -7.79
N ARG A 61 -6.09 0.59 -6.66
CA ARG A 61 -7.39 -0.04 -6.41
C ARG A 61 -8.54 0.95 -6.48
N ASP A 62 -8.35 2.16 -5.96
CA ASP A 62 -9.37 3.20 -6.07
C ASP A 62 -9.50 3.70 -7.52
N GLY A 63 -8.39 3.75 -8.28
CA GLY A 63 -8.41 3.91 -9.74
C GLY A 63 -9.25 2.85 -10.46
N MET A 64 -9.04 1.57 -10.15
CA MET A 64 -9.83 0.48 -10.72
C MET A 64 -11.33 0.65 -10.48
N LYS A 65 -11.74 1.07 -9.28
CA LYS A 65 -13.16 1.33 -8.96
C LYS A 65 -13.72 2.53 -9.74
N ARG A 66 -12.92 3.57 -9.94
CA ARG A 66 -13.35 4.77 -10.67
C ARG A 66 -13.55 4.51 -12.15
N THR A 67 -12.72 3.64 -12.73
CA THR A 67 -12.83 3.20 -14.12
C THR A 67 -13.68 1.93 -14.25
N GLU A 68 -14.42 1.53 -13.21
CA GLU A 68 -15.37 0.45 -13.30
C GLU A 68 -16.63 0.95 -14.01
N ARG A 69 -16.76 0.65 -15.30
CA ARG A 69 -17.99 0.92 -16.04
C ARG A 69 -19.04 -0.11 -15.65
N SER A 70 -20.15 0.34 -15.08
CA SER A 70 -21.32 -0.49 -14.84
C SER A 70 -22.15 -0.71 -16.11
N LYS A 71 -22.90 -1.81 -16.19
CA LYS A 71 -23.80 -2.16 -17.32
C LYS A 71 -24.98 -1.18 -17.55
N HIS A 72 -24.96 0.01 -16.96
CA HIS A 72 -26.05 0.98 -17.00
C HIS A 72 -25.79 2.17 -17.92
N ASP A 73 -24.63 2.24 -18.59
CA ASP A 73 -24.27 3.35 -19.49
C ASP A 73 -24.90 3.28 -20.90
N GLY A 74 -25.91 2.43 -21.11
CA GLY A 74 -26.87 2.63 -22.21
C GLY A 74 -26.35 2.40 -23.63
N GLY A 75 -25.51 1.39 -23.83
CA GLY A 75 -25.13 0.86 -25.15
C GLY A 75 -25.01 -0.66 -25.12
N ASP A 76 -24.88 -1.31 -26.28
CA ASP A 76 -24.71 -2.77 -26.42
C ASP A 76 -23.34 -3.23 -25.86
N ALA A 77 -23.16 -3.14 -24.54
CA ALA A 77 -21.93 -3.52 -23.84
C ALA A 77 -21.54 -4.99 -24.11
N ALA A 78 -22.53 -5.84 -24.40
CA ALA A 78 -22.28 -7.22 -24.81
C ALA A 78 -21.65 -7.33 -26.21
N TRP A 79 -22.04 -6.46 -27.15
CA TRP A 79 -21.47 -6.43 -28.51
C TRP A 79 -20.06 -5.83 -28.54
N GLU A 80 -19.80 -4.81 -27.72
CA GLU A 80 -18.46 -4.21 -27.59
C GLU A 80 -17.46 -5.20 -27.00
N GLU A 81 -17.85 -5.97 -25.98
CA GLU A 81 -16.97 -6.93 -25.30
C GLU A 81 -16.58 -8.11 -26.20
N GLU A 82 -17.48 -8.57 -27.07
CA GLU A 82 -17.22 -9.65 -28.02
C GLU A 82 -16.29 -9.22 -29.18
N ARG A 83 -16.32 -7.95 -29.59
CA ARG A 83 -15.54 -7.45 -30.74
C ARG A 83 -14.26 -6.69 -30.40
N LEU A 84 -14.20 -6.02 -29.24
CA LEU A 84 -13.09 -5.13 -28.86
C LEU A 84 -12.29 -5.66 -27.64
N GLY A 85 -12.70 -6.80 -27.08
CA GLY A 85 -12.12 -7.36 -25.87
C GLY A 85 -12.71 -6.74 -24.60
N SER A 86 -12.36 -7.31 -23.45
CA SER A 86 -12.89 -6.82 -22.17
C SER A 86 -12.25 -5.49 -21.78
N TYR A 87 -13.02 -4.40 -21.78
CA TYR A 87 -12.56 -3.11 -21.23
C TYR A 87 -12.03 -3.29 -19.79
N LYS A 88 -12.57 -4.26 -19.05
CA LYS A 88 -12.15 -4.59 -17.68
C LYS A 88 -10.64 -4.85 -17.59
N THR A 89 -10.00 -5.43 -18.60
CA THR A 89 -8.58 -5.77 -18.59
C THR A 89 -7.81 -5.13 -19.75
N SER A 90 -8.39 -4.14 -20.43
CA SER A 90 -7.75 -3.48 -21.57
C SER A 90 -6.58 -2.59 -21.15
N GLU A 91 -5.62 -2.38 -22.04
CA GLU A 91 -4.52 -1.42 -21.83
C GLU A 91 -5.04 0.01 -21.70
N LEU A 92 -6.10 0.36 -22.43
CA LEU A 92 -6.75 1.66 -22.33
C LEU A 92 -7.23 1.93 -20.89
N ARG A 93 -7.88 0.95 -20.24
CA ARG A 93 -8.32 1.11 -18.86
C ARG A 93 -7.15 1.27 -17.90
N LEU A 94 -6.02 0.61 -18.16
CA LEU A 94 -4.81 0.76 -17.34
C LEU A 94 -4.27 2.19 -17.39
N VAL A 95 -4.20 2.79 -18.60
CA VAL A 95 -3.77 4.18 -18.77
C VAL A 95 -4.68 5.13 -17.98
N GLU A 96 -6.00 4.99 -18.09
CA GLU A 96 -6.96 5.80 -17.31
C GLU A 96 -6.74 5.66 -15.78
N ILE A 97 -6.38 4.46 -15.31
CA ILE A 97 -6.06 4.22 -13.90
C ILE A 97 -4.77 4.95 -13.50
N GLN A 98 -3.70 4.81 -14.31
CA GLN A 98 -2.38 5.38 -14.04
C GLN A 98 -2.38 6.91 -14.03
N GLU A 99 -3.11 7.55 -14.95
CA GLU A 99 -3.31 9.00 -14.97
C GLU A 99 -3.99 9.53 -13.70
N GLY A 100 -4.82 8.71 -13.06
CA GLY A 100 -5.54 9.04 -11.84
C GLY A 100 -4.82 8.66 -10.53
N LEU A 101 -3.59 8.14 -10.57
CA LEU A 101 -2.87 7.71 -9.38
C LEU A 101 -2.51 8.88 -8.46
N CYS A 102 -2.49 8.61 -7.16
CA CYS A 102 -2.01 9.46 -6.08
C CYS A 102 -2.78 10.78 -5.85
N ARG A 103 -3.75 11.15 -6.71
CA ARG A 103 -4.51 12.41 -6.62
C ARG A 103 -5.26 12.64 -5.31
N ASP A 104 -5.69 11.55 -4.65
CA ASP A 104 -6.46 11.57 -3.40
C ASP A 104 -5.57 11.34 -2.16
N VAL A 105 -4.23 11.31 -2.33
CA VAL A 105 -3.27 11.02 -1.26
C VAL A 105 -2.92 12.31 -0.51
N GLY A 106 -3.35 12.43 0.74
CA GLY A 106 -3.02 13.61 1.54
C GLY A 106 -1.59 13.65 2.10
N ARG A 107 -1.02 12.50 2.47
CA ARG A 107 0.32 12.39 3.08
C ARG A 107 1.21 11.49 2.23
N GLY A 108 2.39 11.98 1.87
CA GLY A 108 3.33 11.24 1.02
C GLY A 108 2.90 11.15 -0.45
N GLU A 109 2.16 12.14 -0.95
CA GLU A 109 1.73 12.24 -2.35
C GLU A 109 2.94 12.21 -3.30
N ASP A 110 3.98 13.01 -3.02
CA ASP A 110 5.20 13.07 -3.83
C ASP A 110 5.88 11.69 -3.90
N GLN A 111 5.90 10.96 -2.77
CA GLN A 111 6.47 9.61 -2.73
C GLN A 111 5.60 8.59 -3.46
N CYS A 112 4.27 8.78 -3.46
CA CYS A 112 3.35 7.92 -4.21
C CYS A 112 3.60 8.04 -5.72
N HIS A 113 3.75 9.26 -6.24
CA HIS A 113 4.08 9.48 -7.67
C HIS A 113 5.42 8.84 -8.05
N LEU A 114 6.47 9.06 -7.24
CA LEU A 114 7.78 8.44 -7.49
C LEU A 114 7.72 6.91 -7.52
N LEU A 115 6.96 6.29 -6.61
CA LEU A 115 6.77 4.84 -6.60
C LEU A 115 5.91 4.35 -7.76
N ALA A 116 4.95 5.15 -8.23
CA ALA A 116 4.13 4.82 -9.39
C ALA A 116 4.99 4.78 -10.67
N GLU A 117 5.91 5.73 -10.83
CA GLU A 117 6.89 5.78 -11.91
C GLU A 117 7.89 4.61 -11.80
N GLU A 118 8.45 4.37 -10.61
CA GLU A 118 9.42 3.29 -10.37
C GLU A 118 8.84 1.89 -10.64
N HIS A 119 7.57 1.68 -10.32
CA HIS A 119 6.90 0.39 -10.42
C HIS A 119 5.92 0.26 -11.59
N GLU A 120 5.95 1.20 -12.54
CA GLU A 120 5.15 1.14 -13.77
C GLU A 120 5.28 -0.21 -14.49
N PRO A 121 6.47 -0.74 -14.81
CA PRO A 121 6.59 -1.98 -15.58
C PRO A 121 6.04 -3.19 -14.82
N GLN A 122 6.22 -3.25 -13.50
CA GLN A 122 5.64 -4.31 -12.67
C GLN A 122 4.11 -4.21 -12.64
N ILE A 123 3.54 -2.99 -12.54
CA ILE A 123 2.10 -2.80 -12.56
C ILE A 123 1.51 -3.24 -13.91
N GLU A 124 2.18 -2.93 -15.02
CA GLU A 124 1.78 -3.38 -16.35
C GLU A 124 1.82 -4.89 -16.51
N GLU A 125 2.91 -5.54 -16.08
CA GLU A 125 3.06 -7.00 -16.08
C GLU A 125 1.96 -7.67 -15.26
N TRP A 126 1.68 -7.13 -14.07
CA TRP A 126 0.62 -7.65 -13.22
C TRP A 126 -0.75 -7.52 -13.90
N TRP A 127 -1.01 -6.36 -14.52
CA TRP A 127 -2.26 -6.09 -15.24
C TRP A 127 -2.45 -7.06 -16.41
N LYS A 128 -1.40 -7.34 -17.18
CA LYS A 128 -1.52 -8.17 -18.39
C LYS A 128 -1.59 -9.66 -18.07
N GLU A 129 -0.84 -10.13 -17.08
CA GLU A 129 -0.57 -11.57 -16.91
C GLU A 129 -1.06 -12.16 -15.58
N HIS A 130 -1.16 -11.35 -14.52
CA HIS A 130 -1.31 -11.87 -13.16
C HIS A 130 -2.68 -11.64 -12.52
N GLN A 131 -3.57 -10.84 -13.12
CA GLN A 131 -4.89 -10.52 -12.53
C GLN A 131 -5.72 -11.76 -12.15
N THR A 132 -5.61 -12.86 -12.90
CA THR A 132 -6.36 -14.10 -12.62
C THR A 132 -5.68 -14.99 -11.57
N ALA A 133 -4.36 -15.16 -11.68
CA ALA A 133 -3.60 -16.06 -10.82
C ALA A 133 -3.27 -15.44 -9.45
N GLN A 134 -3.02 -14.13 -9.42
CA GLN A 134 -2.62 -13.35 -8.25
C GLN A 134 -3.37 -12.02 -8.22
N PRO A 135 -4.70 -12.03 -7.93
CA PRO A 135 -5.54 -10.82 -7.98
C PRO A 135 -5.20 -9.77 -6.90
N ASP A 136 -4.41 -10.13 -5.89
CA ASP A 136 -3.97 -9.19 -4.87
C ASP A 136 -2.67 -8.48 -5.30
N LEU A 137 -2.83 -7.30 -5.91
CA LEU A 137 -1.70 -6.44 -6.28
C LEU A 137 -0.79 -6.08 -5.09
N HIS A 138 -1.31 -6.01 -3.86
CA HIS A 138 -0.46 -5.73 -2.69
C HIS A 138 0.51 -6.88 -2.42
N GLN A 139 0.00 -8.12 -2.47
CA GLN A 139 0.81 -9.31 -2.29
C GLN A 139 1.88 -9.40 -3.39
N TRP A 140 1.47 -9.28 -4.66
CA TRP A 140 2.38 -9.38 -5.78
C TRP A 140 3.40 -8.23 -5.79
N LEU A 141 2.96 -6.97 -5.75
CA LEU A 141 3.87 -5.83 -5.87
C LEU A 141 4.66 -5.54 -4.58
N CYS A 142 3.99 -5.40 -3.44
CA CYS A 142 4.64 -4.88 -2.22
C CYS A 142 5.38 -5.97 -1.42
N VAL A 143 4.95 -7.23 -1.49
CA VAL A 143 5.55 -8.34 -0.75
C VAL A 143 6.55 -9.11 -1.60
N GLU A 144 6.20 -9.46 -2.83
CA GLU A 144 7.03 -10.32 -3.70
C GLU A 144 8.02 -9.55 -4.55
N GLN A 145 7.56 -8.55 -5.31
CA GLN A 145 8.43 -7.78 -6.22
C GLN A 145 9.29 -6.76 -5.49
N ALA A 146 8.68 -5.78 -4.81
CA ALA A 146 9.40 -4.70 -4.13
C ALA A 146 10.01 -5.15 -2.79
N GLN A 147 9.53 -6.26 -2.21
CA GLN A 147 10.01 -6.81 -0.95
C GLN A 147 10.11 -5.76 0.17
N VAL A 148 9.16 -4.82 0.23
CA VAL A 148 9.11 -3.78 1.27
C VAL A 148 8.16 -4.14 2.41
N CYS A 149 7.16 -4.96 2.13
CA CYS A 149 6.19 -5.48 3.08
C CYS A 149 6.44 -6.95 3.44
N CYS A 150 5.68 -7.44 4.43
CA CYS A 150 5.58 -8.85 4.78
C CYS A 150 4.15 -9.35 4.51
N PRO A 151 3.95 -10.67 4.35
CA PRO A 151 2.61 -11.25 4.37
C PRO A 151 1.89 -10.94 5.70
N ASP A 152 0.56 -11.02 5.70
CA ASP A 152 -0.21 -10.88 6.93
C ASP A 152 0.16 -11.98 7.93
N GLY A 153 0.29 -11.60 9.20
CA GLY A 153 0.77 -12.50 10.26
C GLY A 153 2.29 -12.52 10.44
N PHE A 154 3.07 -11.72 9.71
CA PHE A 154 4.53 -11.68 9.81
C PHE A 154 5.07 -10.26 10.06
N TYR A 155 6.27 -10.14 10.61
CA TYR A 155 6.89 -8.85 10.94
C TYR A 155 8.43 -8.86 10.87
N GLY A 156 9.01 -7.66 10.83
CA GLY A 156 10.46 -7.50 10.96
C GLY A 156 11.22 -7.76 9.65
N PRO A 157 12.55 -7.56 9.63
CA PRO A 157 13.33 -7.53 8.39
C PRO A 157 13.25 -8.83 7.58
N ASN A 158 13.14 -9.96 8.29
CA ASN A 158 13.05 -11.31 7.71
C ASN A 158 11.61 -11.82 7.58
N CYS A 159 10.61 -11.01 7.94
CA CYS A 159 9.22 -11.44 8.01
C CYS A 159 9.06 -12.71 8.89
N ASP A 160 9.40 -12.58 10.17
CA ASP A 160 9.20 -13.63 11.17
C ASP A 160 7.73 -13.70 11.59
N PRO A 161 7.19 -14.89 11.93
CA PRO A 161 5.79 -15.05 12.30
C PRO A 161 5.47 -14.27 13.58
N CYS A 162 4.37 -13.53 13.55
CA CYS A 162 3.84 -12.83 14.71
C CYS A 162 3.48 -13.81 15.83
N PRO A 163 3.79 -13.48 17.10
CA PRO A 163 3.32 -14.29 18.22
C PRO A 163 1.79 -14.23 18.31
N SER A 164 1.18 -15.27 18.89
CA SER A 164 -0.26 -15.29 19.16
C SER A 164 -0.62 -14.19 20.16
N CYS A 165 -1.21 -13.11 19.66
CA CYS A 165 -1.72 -12.02 20.48
C CYS A 165 -3.13 -12.39 20.96
N PHE A 166 -3.22 -13.10 22.09
CA PHE A 166 -4.50 -13.52 22.69
C PHE A 166 -5.53 -12.36 22.80
N GLY A 167 -6.79 -12.66 22.46
CA GLY A 167 -7.89 -11.69 22.50
C GLY A 167 -7.85 -10.65 21.36
N ASN A 168 -8.08 -9.38 21.68
CA ASN A 168 -8.12 -8.25 20.73
C ASN A 168 -6.74 -7.57 20.54
N GLY A 169 -5.65 -8.28 20.79
CA GLY A 169 -4.29 -7.74 20.67
C GLY A 169 -3.83 -7.62 19.21
N LYS A 170 -3.03 -6.59 18.89
CA LYS A 170 -2.40 -6.46 17.56
C LYS A 170 -0.88 -6.64 17.64
N CYS A 171 -0.33 -7.49 16.77
CA CYS A 171 1.12 -7.65 16.62
C CYS A 171 1.75 -6.36 16.08
N LYS A 172 2.72 -5.80 16.79
CA LYS A 172 3.40 -4.57 16.37
C LYS A 172 4.35 -4.85 15.22
N GLY A 173 3.97 -4.34 14.04
CA GLY A 173 4.73 -4.52 12.80
C GLY A 173 4.13 -5.57 11.86
N ASN A 174 2.95 -6.12 12.18
CA ASN A 174 2.24 -7.05 11.32
C ASN A 174 2.13 -6.53 9.88
N GLY A 175 2.52 -7.35 8.91
CA GLY A 175 2.54 -7.03 7.48
C GLY A 175 3.70 -6.11 7.06
N THR A 176 4.65 -5.80 7.94
CA THR A 176 5.72 -4.84 7.65
C THR A 176 7.10 -5.38 8.00
N ARG A 177 8.12 -4.96 7.24
CA ARG A 177 9.52 -5.26 7.55
C ARG A 177 10.12 -4.51 8.74
N LYS A 178 9.28 -3.77 9.46
CA LYS A 178 9.64 -3.05 10.69
C LYS A 178 8.79 -3.57 11.84
N GLY A 179 9.16 -3.22 13.07
CA GLY A 179 8.45 -3.65 14.27
C GLY A 179 9.17 -4.75 15.03
N ASN A 180 8.59 -5.16 16.15
CA ASN A 180 9.25 -6.02 17.12
C ASN A 180 8.37 -7.19 17.59
N GLY A 181 7.24 -7.44 16.92
CA GLY A 181 6.34 -8.55 17.21
C GLY A 181 5.55 -8.42 18.51
N LYS A 182 5.81 -7.40 19.34
CA LYS A 182 5.13 -7.27 20.64
C LYS A 182 3.64 -7.03 20.43
N CYS A 183 2.82 -7.73 21.18
CA CYS A 183 1.38 -7.53 21.18
C CYS A 183 1.02 -6.22 21.88
N ALA A 184 0.31 -5.34 21.17
CA ALA A 184 -0.32 -4.16 21.75
C ALA A 184 -1.76 -4.52 22.15
N ALA A 185 -2.07 -4.47 23.44
CA ALA A 185 -3.45 -4.54 23.92
C ALA A 185 -4.19 -3.25 23.54
N ARG A 186 -5.42 -3.35 23.04
CA ARG A 186 -6.32 -2.19 22.94
C ARG A 186 -6.47 -1.58 24.34
N ARG A 187 -6.23 -0.27 24.49
CA ARG A 187 -6.76 0.45 25.65
C ARG A 187 -8.29 0.40 25.52
N ALA A 188 -8.96 -0.36 26.37
CA ALA A 188 -10.39 -0.19 26.54
C ALA A 188 -10.61 1.24 27.03
N THR A 189 -11.36 2.05 26.29
CA THR A 189 -11.99 3.24 26.86
C THR A 189 -12.90 2.73 27.98
N VAL A 190 -12.59 3.09 29.22
CA VAL A 190 -13.43 2.77 30.38
C VAL A 190 -14.75 3.52 30.21
N GLY A 191 -15.71 2.85 29.60
CA GLY A 191 -17.13 3.17 29.64
C GLY A 191 -17.82 2.11 30.50
N THR A 192 -18.01 2.44 31.77
CA THR A 192 -19.05 1.96 32.70
C THR A 192 -19.70 0.59 32.42
N ILE A 193 -19.24 -0.47 33.09
CA ILE A 193 -19.82 -1.00 34.35
C ILE A 193 -18.82 -1.99 34.96
N ALA A 194 -18.27 -1.63 36.13
CA ALA A 194 -17.51 -2.58 36.94
C ALA A 194 -18.50 -3.36 37.80
N THR A 195 -18.92 -4.54 37.37
CA THR A 195 -19.52 -5.52 38.28
C THR A 195 -18.38 -6.09 39.11
N VAL A 196 -18.23 -5.54 40.32
CA VAL A 196 -17.30 -6.05 41.32
C VAL A 196 -17.78 -7.44 41.75
N VAL A 197 -17.06 -8.48 41.33
CA VAL A 197 -17.09 -9.77 42.01
C VAL A 197 -15.65 -10.16 42.31
N GLY A 198 -15.35 -10.32 43.60
CA GLY A 198 -14.12 -10.98 44.06
C GLY A 198 -13.18 -10.09 44.86
N ARG A 199 -13.42 -10.03 46.17
CA ARG A 199 -12.56 -9.48 47.21
C ARG A 199 -11.29 -10.34 47.38
N SER A 200 -10.10 -9.77 47.18
CA SER A 200 -8.89 -10.20 47.89
C SER A 200 -7.82 -9.11 47.87
N THR A 201 -7.54 -8.58 49.06
CA THR A 201 -6.55 -7.57 49.41
C THR A 201 -5.12 -8.04 49.20
N THR A 202 -4.43 -7.50 48.20
CA THR A 202 -2.97 -7.24 48.31
C THR A 202 -2.61 -6.04 47.44
N ARG A 203 -2.08 -4.98 48.06
CA ARG A 203 -1.56 -3.79 47.38
C ARG A 203 -0.31 -4.18 46.60
N HIS A 204 -0.43 -4.27 45.28
CA HIS A 204 0.71 -4.19 44.37
C HIS A 204 0.55 -2.95 43.51
N PHE A 205 1.53 -2.06 43.63
CA PHE A 205 1.74 -0.88 42.81
C PHE A 205 1.70 -1.30 41.34
N ALA A 206 0.72 -0.81 40.59
CA ALA A 206 0.58 -1.08 39.17
C ALA A 206 1.65 -0.31 38.38
N THR A 207 2.85 -0.85 38.26
CA THR A 207 3.82 -0.42 37.28
C THR A 207 3.47 -1.02 35.92
N ARG A 208 3.11 -0.13 34.98
CA ARG A 208 3.11 -0.29 33.51
C ARG A 208 2.72 -1.67 32.96
N GLY A 209 1.51 -1.70 32.37
CA GLY A 209 0.94 -2.77 31.57
C GLY A 209 1.93 -3.68 30.86
N SER A 210 2.23 -4.79 31.52
CA SER A 210 2.68 -6.03 30.91
C SER A 210 1.43 -6.91 30.78
N CYS A 211 1.20 -7.50 29.60
CA CYS A 211 0.29 -8.64 29.49
C CYS A 211 0.92 -9.79 30.29
N SER A 212 0.66 -9.84 31.60
CA SER A 212 1.21 -10.87 32.46
C SER A 212 0.41 -12.15 32.25
N ALA A 213 1.09 -13.15 31.69
CA ALA A 213 0.65 -14.53 31.69
C ALA A 213 0.44 -14.99 33.14
N ARG A 214 -0.81 -15.23 33.54
CA ARG A 214 -1.13 -16.05 34.71
C ARG A 214 -2.27 -16.99 34.34
N GLY A 215 -1.98 -18.29 34.44
CA GLY A 215 -2.97 -19.37 34.38
C GLY A 215 -2.99 -20.13 33.07
N ALA A 216 -2.02 -21.01 32.86
CA ALA A 216 -2.22 -22.16 31.98
C ALA A 216 -3.24 -23.08 32.65
N ILE A 217 -4.51 -23.00 32.24
CA ILE A 217 -5.43 -24.12 32.44
C ILE A 217 -5.11 -25.09 31.31
N ARG A 218 -4.45 -26.21 31.65
CA ARG A 218 -4.37 -27.37 30.76
C ARG A 218 -5.80 -27.88 30.58
N LEU A 219 -6.46 -27.47 29.50
CA LEU A 219 -7.62 -28.20 29.02
C LEU A 219 -7.06 -29.45 28.34
N ALA A 220 -7.39 -30.61 28.91
CA ALA A 220 -7.10 -31.90 28.30
C ALA A 220 -7.73 -31.93 26.88
N PRO A 221 -7.06 -32.54 25.89
CA PRO A 221 -7.67 -32.76 24.59
C PRO A 221 -8.90 -33.69 24.75
N PRO A 222 -9.99 -33.45 24.01
CA PRO A 222 -11.14 -34.36 24.03
C PRO A 222 -10.73 -35.73 23.48
N GLU A 223 -11.09 -36.79 24.21
CA GLU A 223 -10.95 -38.18 23.75
C GLU A 223 -11.71 -38.37 22.43
N VAL A 224 -10.98 -38.80 21.40
CA VAL A 224 -11.54 -39.21 20.11
C VAL A 224 -12.20 -40.56 20.30
N ALA A 225 -13.53 -40.62 20.17
CA ALA A 225 -14.26 -41.88 20.11
C ALA A 225 -13.93 -42.60 18.79
N PRO A 226 -13.67 -43.93 18.80
CA PRO A 226 -13.31 -44.66 17.59
C PRO A 226 -14.52 -44.86 16.67
N GLU A 227 -14.30 -44.51 15.40
CA GLU A 227 -15.19 -44.69 14.27
C GLU A 227 -15.37 -46.19 13.98
N ARG A 228 -16.62 -46.65 13.93
CA ARG A 228 -16.95 -48.06 13.69
C ARG A 228 -17.13 -48.26 12.20
N ASP A 229 -16.09 -48.77 11.55
CA ASP A 229 -16.16 -49.35 10.21
C ASP A 229 -17.28 -50.38 10.12
N ARG A 230 -18.12 -50.25 9.08
CA ARG A 230 -18.97 -51.33 8.60
C ARG A 230 -18.97 -51.34 7.08
N MET A 231 -17.96 -52.01 6.53
CA MET A 231 -18.05 -52.66 5.22
C MET A 231 -18.99 -53.89 5.30
N VAL A 232 -19.30 -54.43 4.11
CA VAL A 232 -20.17 -55.57 3.77
C VAL A 232 -21.63 -55.12 3.58
N SER A 233 -22.20 -55.14 2.37
CA SER A 233 -22.25 -56.29 1.46
C SER A 233 -22.34 -55.91 -0.04
N GLU A 234 -21.49 -56.53 -0.86
CA GLU A 234 -21.93 -56.97 -2.19
C GLU A 234 -22.97 -58.08 -2.00
N LEU A 235 -24.05 -58.04 -2.78
CA LEU A 235 -24.72 -59.18 -3.41
C LEU A 235 -25.81 -58.63 -4.34
N GLY A 236 -25.73 -59.02 -5.61
CA GLY A 236 -26.56 -58.49 -6.69
C GLY A 236 -28.03 -58.91 -6.66
N LEU A 237 -28.72 -58.51 -7.73
CA LEU A 237 -29.57 -59.33 -8.60
C LEU A 237 -30.61 -58.42 -9.30
N PHE A 238 -30.64 -58.51 -10.63
CA PHE A 238 -31.85 -58.56 -11.48
C PHE A 238 -32.93 -57.47 -11.29
N TYR A 239 -32.98 -56.48 -12.19
CA TYR A 239 -33.84 -56.45 -13.40
C TYR A 239 -33.70 -55.10 -14.10
#